data_AF-A0A1C3EMC2-F1
#
_entry.id   AF-A0A1C3EMC2-F1
#
_cell.length_a   1.000
_cell.length_b   1.000
_cell.length_c   1.000
_cell.angle_alpha   90.00
_cell.angle_beta   90.00
_cell.angle_gamma   90.00
#
_symmetry.space_group_name_H-M   'P 1'
#
loop_
_entity.id
_entity.type
_entity.pdbx_description
1 polymer ?
#
loop_
_entity_poly.entity_id
_entity_poly.type
_entity_poly.pdbx_seq_one_letter_code
_entity_poly.pdbx_strand_id
1 'polypeptide(L)'
;MANNALTNLKWLLRLSGSVRNQLYFSVGLTLMHNVLTLLGTVILFLILDELIENTMSYGEVTEYVIAIIFVLAIRYTCLSISAYFAHKASFSLIRKAKVALLKSISSSQFFSLEKYRNAEIEQTD
;
A
#
# COMPACT_ATOMS: atom_id res chain seq x y z
N MET A 1 -7.60 16.57 26.76
CA MET A 1 -8.15 16.06 25.49
C MET A 1 -7.44 14.75 25.18
N ALA A 2 -8.16 13.62 25.21
CA ALA A 2 -7.56 12.33 24.90
C ALA A 2 -7.01 12.36 23.46
N ASN A 3 -5.85 11.75 23.26
CA ASN A 3 -5.04 11.85 22.05
C ASN A 3 -5.70 11.04 20.91
N ASN A 4 -6.79 11.58 20.33
CA ASN A 4 -7.65 10.92 19.34
C ASN A 4 -6.85 10.37 18.15
N ALA A 5 -5.75 11.03 17.77
CA ALA A 5 -4.84 10.57 16.73
C ALA A 5 -4.16 9.23 17.06
N LEU A 6 -3.70 9.05 18.31
CA LEU A 6 -3.05 7.82 18.77
C LEU A 6 -4.03 6.65 18.78
N THR A 7 -5.27 6.90 19.24
CA THR A 7 -6.34 5.91 19.29
C THR A 7 -6.75 5.46 17.88
N ASN A 8 -6.88 6.41 16.95
CA ASN A 8 -7.20 6.14 15.55
C ASN A 8 -6.09 5.37 14.82
N LEU A 9 -4.82 5.74 15.04
CA LEU A 9 -3.67 5.03 14.47
C LEU A 9 -3.59 3.59 14.98
N LYS A 10 -3.78 3.39 16.29
CA LYS A 10 -3.78 2.05 16.91
C LYS A 10 -4.92 1.18 16.36
N TRP A 11 -6.08 1.77 16.12
CA TRP A 11 -7.20 1.09 15.48
C TRP A 11 -6.89 0.70 14.03
N LEU A 12 -6.32 1.62 13.24
CA LEU A 12 -5.87 1.37 11.85
C LEU A 12 -4.83 0.26 11.78
N LEU A 13 -3.82 0.28 12.66
CA LEU A 13 -2.78 -0.75 12.75
C LEU A 13 -3.36 -2.13 13.12
N ARG A 14 -4.36 -2.15 14.00
CA ARG A 14 -5.04 -3.41 14.37
C ARG A 14 -5.87 -3.97 13.21
N LEU A 15 -6.51 -3.10 12.42
CA LEU A 15 -7.27 -3.50 11.23
C LEU A 15 -6.33 -4.04 10.13
N SER A 16 -5.19 -3.35 9.91
CA SER A 16 -4.19 -3.69 8.90
C SER A 16 -3.32 -4.89 9.23
N GLY A 17 -3.23 -5.27 10.51
CA GLY A 17 -2.54 -6.50 10.94
C GLY A 17 -2.99 -7.75 10.19
N SER A 18 -4.24 -7.78 9.74
CA SER A 18 -4.81 -8.91 9.01
C SER A 18 -4.43 -9.01 7.51
N VAL A 19 -3.84 -7.95 6.95
CA VAL A 19 -3.30 -7.90 5.57
C VAL A 19 -1.81 -7.56 5.57
N ARG A 20 -1.15 -7.69 6.74
CA ARG A 20 0.22 -7.27 7.00
C ARG A 20 1.22 -7.82 5.98
N ASN A 21 1.12 -9.11 5.65
CA ASN A 21 2.04 -9.75 4.69
C ASN A 21 1.90 -9.16 3.28
N GLN A 22 0.67 -8.86 2.84
CA GLN A 22 0.42 -8.26 1.52
C GLN A 22 0.95 -6.83 1.44
N LEU A 23 0.75 -6.06 2.52
CA LEU A 23 1.30 -4.72 2.64
C LEU A 23 2.83 -4.72 2.65
N TYR A 24 3.47 -5.63 3.40
CA TYR A 24 4.93 -5.73 3.39
C TYR A 24 5.47 -6.13 2.02
N PHE A 25 4.82 -7.07 1.34
CA PHE A 25 5.25 -7.48 0.00
C PHE A 25 5.13 -6.33 -1.00
N SER A 26 4.01 -5.59 -0.97
CA SER A 26 3.83 -4.41 -1.79
C SER A 26 4.88 -3.34 -1.49
N VAL A 27 5.10 -2.99 -0.22
CA VAL A 27 6.11 -1.99 0.16
C VAL A 27 7.50 -2.43 -0.30
N GLY A 28 7.87 -3.70 -0.10
CA GLY A 28 9.16 -4.24 -0.55
C GLY A 28 9.35 -4.11 -2.06
N LEU A 29 8.33 -4.46 -2.85
CA LEU A 29 8.36 -4.31 -4.31
C LEU A 29 8.41 -2.84 -4.75
N THR A 30 7.72 -1.94 -4.05
CA THR A 30 7.79 -0.50 -4.33
C THR A 30 9.17 0.07 -4.02
N LEU A 31 9.81 -0.36 -2.93
CA LEU A 31 11.19 0.03 -2.63
C LEU A 31 12.15 -0.48 -3.70
N MET A 32 12.00 -1.73 -4.13
CA MET A 32 12.79 -2.31 -5.21
C MET A 32 12.58 -1.55 -6.53
N HIS A 33 11.35 -1.16 -6.85
CA HIS A 33 11.04 -0.29 -7.99
C HIS A 33 11.79 1.04 -7.92
N ASN A 34 11.85 1.69 -6.75
CA ASN A 34 12.57 2.94 -6.58
C ASN A 34 14.07 2.78 -6.80
N VAL A 35 14.67 1.70 -6.27
CA VAL A 35 16.09 1.38 -6.49
C VAL A 35 16.37 1.14 -7.98
N LEU A 36 15.53 0.37 -8.67
CA LEU A 36 15.66 0.14 -10.11
C LEU A 36 15.50 1.42 -10.94
N THR A 37 14.67 2.36 -10.47
CA THR A 37 14.51 3.66 -11.12
C THR A 37 15.80 4.47 -11.05
N LEU A 38 16.44 4.53 -9.87
CA LEU A 38 17.73 5.21 -9.70
C LEU A 38 18.83 4.55 -10.52
N LEU A 39 18.93 3.22 -10.49
CA LEU A 39 19.91 2.47 -11.28
C LEU A 39 19.76 2.73 -12.78
N GLY A 40 18.52 2.74 -13.29
CA GLY A 40 18.26 3.06 -14.69
C GLY A 40 18.77 4.45 -15.09
N THR A 41 18.60 5.45 -14.23
CA THR A 41 19.12 6.81 -14.46
C THR A 41 20.65 6.84 -14.47
N VAL A 42 21.31 6.13 -13.54
CA VAL A 42 22.78 6.07 -13.48
C VAL A 42 23.36 5.43 -14.74
N ILE A 43 22.80 4.30 -15.19
CA ILE A 43 23.27 3.62 -16.40
C ILE A 43 23.11 4.53 -17.62
N LEU A 44 21.99 5.25 -17.72
CA LEU A 44 21.76 6.18 -18.83
C LEU A 44 22.77 7.33 -18.85
N PHE A 45 23.17 7.81 -17.67
CA PHE A 45 24.20 8.85 -17.56
C PHE A 45 25.57 8.35 -18.02
N LEU A 46 25.95 7.12 -17.64
CA LEU A 46 27.21 6.50 -18.07
C LEU A 46 27.28 6.34 -19.59
N ILE A 47 26.20 5.86 -20.21
CA ILE A 47 26.14 5.74 -21.68
C ILE A 47 26.30 7.09 -22.34
N LEU A 48 25.65 8.14 -21.83
CA LEU A 48 25.77 9.48 -22.39
C LEU A 48 27.21 10.00 -22.32
N ASP A 49 27.90 9.75 -21.21
CA ASP A 49 29.29 10.16 -21.01
C ASP A 49 30.21 9.47 -22.02
N GLU A 50 30.10 8.15 -22.16
CA GLU A 50 30.87 7.36 -23.13
C GLU A 50 30.54 7.73 -24.60
N LEU A 51 29.29 8.11 -24.89
CA LEU A 51 28.90 8.62 -26.21
C LEU A 51 29.55 9.97 -26.53
N ILE A 52 29.63 10.86 -25.53
CA ILE A 52 30.23 12.20 -25.68
C ILE A 52 31.74 12.07 -25.94
N GLU A 53 32.42 11.15 -25.23
CA GLU A 53 33.85 10.91 -25.40
C GLU A 53 34.20 10.16 -26.70
N ASN A 54 33.21 9.69 -27.47
CA ASN A 54 33.38 8.83 -28.65
C ASN A 54 34.23 7.58 -28.37
N THR A 55 34.23 7.10 -27.13
CA THR A 55 35.02 5.95 -26.68
C THR A 55 34.31 4.62 -26.93
N MET A 56 33.00 4.66 -27.17
CA MET A 56 32.15 3.49 -27.35
C MET A 56 32.03 3.01 -28.80
N SER A 57 32.15 1.69 -28.99
CA SER A 57 31.80 1.02 -30.23
C SER A 57 30.28 0.77 -30.33
N TYR A 58 29.76 0.64 -31.55
CA TYR A 58 28.33 0.36 -31.79
C TYR A 58 27.84 -0.93 -31.10
N GLY A 59 28.70 -1.94 -30.99
CA GLY A 59 28.37 -3.20 -30.30
C GLY A 59 28.08 -2.99 -28.82
N GLU A 60 28.94 -2.23 -28.14
CA GLU A 60 28.80 -1.91 -26.72
C GLU A 60 27.52 -1.10 -26.47
N VAL A 61 27.26 -0.05 -27.26
CA VAL A 61 26.03 0.75 -27.16
C VAL A 61 24.78 -0.15 -27.21
N THR A 62 24.78 -1.15 -28.10
CA THR A 62 23.66 -2.07 -28.27
C THR A 62 23.44 -2.93 -27.01
N GLU A 63 24.52 -3.43 -26.39
CA GLU A 63 24.43 -4.21 -25.15
C GLU A 63 23.87 -3.38 -23.99
N TYR A 64 24.33 -2.13 -23.82
CA TYR A 64 23.83 -1.24 -22.79
C TYR A 64 22.36 -0.88 -22.98
N VAL A 65 21.91 -0.67 -24.22
CA VAL A 65 20.49 -0.43 -24.53
C VAL A 65 19.63 -1.64 -24.16
N ILE A 66 20.09 -2.86 -24.49
CA ILE A 66 19.40 -4.10 -24.11
C ILE A 66 19.32 -4.22 -22.58
N ALA A 67 20.41 -3.94 -21.87
CA ALA A 67 20.43 -3.95 -20.41
C ALA A 67 19.42 -2.96 -19.81
N ILE A 68 19.33 -1.73 -20.34
CA ILE A 68 18.33 -0.74 -19.89
C ILE A 68 16.91 -1.23 -20.14
N ILE A 69 16.62 -1.78 -21.32
CA ILE A 69 15.28 -2.30 -21.64
C ILE A 69 14.88 -3.38 -20.64
N PHE A 70 15.82 -4.28 -20.31
CA PHE A 70 15.59 -5.33 -19.32
C PHE A 70 15.33 -4.77 -17.91
N VAL A 71 16.14 -3.80 -17.46
CA VAL A 71 15.94 -3.10 -16.18
C VAL A 71 14.57 -2.42 -16.13
N LEU A 72 14.15 -1.77 -17.21
CA LEU A 72 12.82 -1.15 -17.32
C LEU A 72 11.69 -2.19 -17.25
N ALA A 73 11.83 -3.33 -17.93
CA ALA A 73 10.85 -4.41 -17.89
C ALA A 73 10.66 -4.96 -16.45
N ILE A 74 11.77 -5.22 -15.74
CA ILE A 74 11.72 -5.63 -14.32
C ILE A 74 11.06 -4.54 -13.48
N ARG A 75 11.46 -3.28 -13.67
CA ARG A 75 10.92 -2.14 -12.92
C ARG A 75 9.39 -2.04 -13.01
N TYR A 76 8.81 -2.17 -14.21
CA TYR A 76 7.37 -2.13 -14.40
C TYR A 76 6.66 -3.38 -13.87
N THR A 77 7.33 -4.53 -13.93
CA THR A 77 6.82 -5.77 -13.34
C THR A 77 6.71 -5.64 -11.82
N CYS A 78 7.75 -5.14 -11.13
CA CYS A 78 7.73 -4.87 -9.69
C CYS A 78 6.60 -3.89 -9.32
N LEU A 79 6.44 -2.81 -10.08
CA LEU A 79 5.38 -1.82 -9.83
C LEU A 79 3.98 -2.43 -9.97
N SER A 80 3.76 -3.21 -11.04
CA SER A 80 2.46 -3.84 -11.32
C SER A 80 2.08 -4.85 -10.23
N ILE A 81 3.03 -5.69 -9.82
CA ILE A 81 2.80 -6.66 -8.75
C ILE A 81 2.57 -5.94 -7.42
N SER A 82 3.33 -4.88 -7.13
CA SER A 82 3.12 -4.07 -5.93
C SER A 82 1.72 -3.46 -5.90
N ALA A 83 1.29 -2.84 -7.00
CA ALA A 83 -0.03 -2.23 -7.13
C ALA A 83 -1.15 -3.26 -6.91
N TYR A 84 -1.00 -4.47 -7.47
CA TYR A 84 -1.95 -5.55 -7.25
C TYR A 84 -2.11 -5.90 -5.76
N PHE A 85 -1.01 -6.10 -5.04
CA PHE A 85 -1.06 -6.41 -3.61
C PHE A 85 -1.59 -5.24 -2.77
N ALA A 86 -1.20 -4.00 -3.07
CA ALA A 86 -1.71 -2.81 -2.41
C ALA A 86 -3.23 -2.67 -2.57
N HIS A 87 -3.73 -2.92 -3.79
CA HIS A 87 -5.15 -2.82 -4.09
C HIS A 87 -5.96 -3.92 -3.39
N LYS A 88 -5.45 -5.17 -3.42
CA LYS A 88 -6.05 -6.31 -2.71
C LYS A 88 -6.10 -6.07 -1.18
N ALA A 89 -5.03 -5.55 -0.61
CA ALA A 89 -4.97 -5.20 0.81
C ALA A 89 -5.97 -4.09 1.15
N SER A 90 -6.06 -3.05 0.32
CA SER A 90 -7.00 -1.94 0.49
C SER A 90 -8.45 -2.40 0.48
N PHE A 91 -8.86 -3.24 -0.48
CA PHE A 91 -10.23 -3.77 -0.50
C PHE A 91 -10.57 -4.63 0.72
N SER A 92 -9.63 -5.47 1.15
CA SER A 92 -9.81 -6.29 2.36
C SER A 92 -9.98 -5.41 3.60
N LEU A 93 -9.17 -4.34 3.73
CA LEU A 93 -9.28 -3.35 4.81
C LEU A 93 -10.64 -2.64 4.79
N ILE A 94 -11.08 -2.14 3.63
CA ILE A 94 -12.37 -1.46 3.48
C ILE A 94 -13.51 -2.39 3.90
N ARG A 95 -13.48 -3.66 3.45
CA ARG A 95 -14.49 -4.65 3.84
C ARG A 95 -14.54 -4.85 5.35
N LYS A 96 -13.37 -4.98 6.00
CA LYS A 96 -13.30 -5.14 7.47
C LYS A 96 -13.77 -3.90 8.21
N ALA A 97 -13.42 -2.71 7.73
CA ALA A 97 -13.89 -1.44 8.29
C ALA A 97 -15.42 -1.34 8.21
N LYS A 98 -16.01 -1.65 7.04
CA LYS A 98 -17.47 -1.66 6.85
C LYS A 98 -18.17 -2.61 7.83
N VAL A 99 -17.68 -3.84 7.96
CA VAL A 99 -18.27 -4.82 8.88
C VAL A 99 -18.13 -4.38 10.34
N ALA A 100 -16.98 -3.82 10.74
CA ALA A 100 -16.77 -3.31 12.09
C ALA A 100 -17.71 -2.15 12.42
N LEU A 101 -17.90 -1.22 11.48
CA LEU A 101 -18.82 -0.09 11.62
C LEU A 101 -20.27 -0.57 11.72
N LEU A 102 -20.71 -1.46 10.82
CA LEU A 102 -22.07 -2.01 10.86
C LEU A 102 -22.37 -2.72 12.18
N LYS A 103 -21.41 -3.50 12.71
CA LYS A 103 -21.55 -4.16 14.02
C LYS A 103 -21.63 -3.16 15.17
N SER A 104 -20.87 -2.07 15.11
CA SER A 104 -20.92 -1.02 16.13
C SER A 104 -22.27 -0.29 16.11
N ILE A 105 -22.79 0.01 14.91
CA ILE A 105 -24.09 0.66 14.75
C ILE A 105 -25.20 -0.26 15.27
N SER A 106 -25.23 -1.53 14.85
CA SER A 106 -26.29 -2.46 15.26
C SER A 106 -26.29 -2.68 16.78
N SER A 107 -25.12 -2.89 17.40
CA SER A 107 -25.04 -3.04 18.86
C SER A 107 -25.44 -1.77 19.62
N SER A 108 -25.10 -0.58 19.12
CA SER A 108 -25.51 0.68 19.73
C SER A 108 -27.03 0.93 19.62
N GLN A 109 -27.66 0.52 18.52
CA GLN A 109 -29.11 0.61 18.34
C GLN A 109 -29.85 -0.36 19.25
N PHE A 110 -29.34 -1.58 19.42
CA PHE A 110 -29.88 -2.53 20.40
C PHE A 110 -29.78 -1.99 21.83
N PHE A 111 -28.64 -1.42 22.21
CA PHE A 111 -28.45 -0.84 23.55
C PHE A 111 -29.35 0.38 23.80
N SER A 112 -29.56 1.21 22.77
CA SER A 112 -30.52 2.32 22.81
C SER A 112 -31.94 1.82 23.05
N LEU A 113 -32.40 0.84 22.26
CA LEU A 113 -33.75 0.28 22.37
C LEU A 113 -33.99 -0.38 23.73
N GLU A 114 -32.99 -1.09 24.27
CA GLU A 114 -33.07 -1.70 25.59
C GLU A 114 -33.13 -0.65 26.71
N LYS A 115 -32.42 0.47 26.56
CA LYS A 115 -32.49 1.60 27.48
C LYS A 115 -33.85 2.29 27.45
N TYR A 116 -34.45 2.46 26.27
CA TYR A 116 -35.80 3.01 26.14
C TYR A 116 -36.85 2.08 26.76
N ARG A 117 -36.78 0.76 26.48
CA ARG A 117 -37.69 -0.22 27.07
C ARG A 117 -37.62 -0.24 28.59
N ASN A 118 -36.41 -0.21 29.16
CA ASN A 118 -36.25 -0.24 30.62
C ASN A 118 -36.72 1.07 31.29
N ALA A 119 -36.54 2.22 30.63
CA ALA A 119 -37.06 3.50 31.13
C ALA A 119 -38.59 3.59 31.10
N GLU A 120 -39.24 2.90 30.16
CA GLU A 120 -40.71 2.82 30.07
C GLU A 120 -41.29 1.92 31.16
N ILE A 121 -40.63 0.79 31.45
CA ILE A 121 -41.01 -0.12 32.54
C ILE A 121 -40.90 0.58 33.91
N GLU A 122 -39.85 1.37 34.14
CA GLU A 122 -39.60 2.09 35.40
C GLU A 122 -40.58 3.27 35.64
N GLN A 123 -41.31 3.72 34.61
CA GLN A 123 -42.36 4.74 34.74
C GLN A 123 -43.76 4.14 34.99
N THR A 124 -43.90 2.81 34.93
CA THR A 124 -45.19 2.13 35.06
C THR A 124 -45.39 1.47 36.44
N ASP A 125 -44.39 1.58 37.33
CA ASP A 125 -44.45 1.20 38.76
C ASP A 125 -44.55 2.46 39.65
#